data_AF-A0A4P5VX11-F1
#
_entry.id   AF-A0A4P5VX11-F1
#
_cell.length_a   1.000
_cell.length_b   1.000
_cell.length_c   1.000
_cell.angle_alpha   90.00
_cell.angle_beta   90.00
_cell.angle_gamma   90.00
#
_symmetry.space_group_name_H-M   'P 1'
#
loop_
_entity.id
_entity.type
_entity.pdbx_description
1 polymer ?
#
loop_
_entity_poly.entity_id
_entity_poly.type
_entity_poly.pdbx_seq_one_letter_code
_entity_poly.pdbx_strand_id
1 'polypeptide(L)'
;MAWSARYNAAMSPKRRWTLLIVAAMLCFGVGVWFATAPGPGNGSAREERATDPASAPPKPTKATVARGFKPGSRTVVTGAARPNPSPASARTAAEGVETTGPDDVQPPETPAASGPVDKREGSPADSAAIMAKLQEKIAKLRPDISECIGGWMELDPGLAGEVEIGFQLEHDGLTQAWVEDHSDVPFGPRSCFGAAIAAADWSGVGEEPLEVTLRFGFSADDPTGLGAVDGEPGP
;
A
#
# COMPACT_ATOMS: atom_id res chain seq x y z
N MET A 1 20.41 29.31 30.03
CA MET A 1 19.35 29.15 29.01
C MET A 1 19.35 30.22 27.90
N ALA A 2 20.14 31.30 27.99
CA ALA A 2 20.20 32.34 26.94
C ALA A 2 21.15 32.05 25.76
N TRP A 3 21.88 30.93 25.77
CA TRP A 3 22.90 30.62 24.76
C TRP A 3 22.35 29.84 23.54
N SER A 4 21.28 29.07 23.73
CA SER A 4 20.66 28.27 22.66
C SER A 4 19.87 29.11 21.65
N ALA A 5 19.37 30.29 22.05
CA ALA A 5 18.57 31.14 21.18
C ALA A 5 19.39 31.83 20.07
N ARG A 6 20.66 32.17 20.32
CA ARG A 6 21.52 32.83 19.32
C ARG A 6 22.04 31.88 18.24
N TYR A 7 22.20 30.59 18.55
CA TYR A 7 22.68 29.61 17.58
C TYR A 7 21.66 29.26 16.50
N ASN A 8 20.36 29.40 16.79
CA ASN A 8 19.32 29.08 15.82
C ASN A 8 19.23 30.10 14.68
N ALA A 9 19.46 31.39 14.92
CA ALA A 9 19.20 32.43 13.91
C ALA A 9 20.20 32.46 12.73
N ALA A 10 21.37 31.82 12.84
CA ALA A 10 22.44 31.92 11.84
C ALA A 10 22.56 30.71 10.89
N MET A 11 21.77 29.65 11.06
CA MET A 11 21.83 28.48 10.19
C MET A 11 20.78 28.54 9.09
N SER A 12 21.22 28.39 7.85
CA SER A 12 20.33 28.21 6.70
C SER A 12 19.46 26.95 6.87
N PRO A 13 18.22 26.95 6.36
CA PRO A 13 17.29 25.83 6.50
C PRO A 13 17.88 24.50 5.99
N LYS A 14 18.72 24.55 4.94
CA LYS A 14 19.45 23.38 4.42
C LYS A 14 20.39 22.76 5.47
N ARG A 15 21.14 23.56 6.22
CA ARG A 15 22.07 23.07 7.26
C ARG A 15 21.35 22.48 8.47
N ARG A 16 20.16 23.00 8.80
CA ARG A 16 19.33 22.43 9.88
C ARG A 16 18.85 21.02 9.52
N TRP A 17 18.40 20.83 8.29
CA TRP A 17 17.98 19.52 7.80
C TRP A 17 19.12 18.50 7.79
N THR A 18 20.32 18.89 7.33
CA THR A 18 21.49 18.00 7.35
C THR A 18 21.87 17.57 8.78
N LEU A 19 21.84 18.49 9.74
CA LEU A 19 22.14 18.15 11.15
C LEU A 19 21.11 17.20 11.76
N LEU A 20 19.83 17.36 11.42
CA LEU A 20 18.78 16.45 11.89
C LEU A 20 18.95 15.04 11.33
N ILE A 21 19.27 14.90 10.03
CA ILE A 21 19.54 13.59 9.41
C ILE A 21 20.74 12.91 10.07
N VAL A 22 21.85 13.64 10.28
CA VAL A 22 23.04 13.07 10.92
C VAL A 22 22.76 12.65 12.37
N ALA A 23 22.01 13.45 13.13
CA ALA A 23 21.61 13.09 14.48
C ALA A 23 20.71 11.84 14.51
N ALA A 24 19.76 11.73 13.57
CA ALA A 24 18.90 10.56 13.45
C ALA A 24 19.69 9.28 13.09
N MET A 25 20.64 9.38 12.15
CA MET A 25 21.52 8.25 11.80
C MET A 25 22.38 7.78 12.98
N LEU A 26 22.92 8.71 13.78
CA LEU A 26 23.69 8.36 14.98
C LEU A 26 22.82 7.66 16.04
N CYS A 27 21.58 8.10 16.24
CA CYS A 27 20.65 7.44 17.15
C CYS A 27 20.27 6.03 16.69
N PHE A 28 20.05 5.82 15.38
CA PHE A 28 19.74 4.50 14.83
C PHE A 28 20.93 3.54 14.89
N GLY A 29 22.14 4.00 14.58
CA GLY A 29 23.35 3.17 14.65
C GLY A 29 23.63 2.63 16.04
N VAL A 30 23.39 3.43 17.09
CA VAL A 30 23.59 3.00 18.49
C VAL A 30 22.48 2.03 18.94
N GLY A 31 21.24 2.20 18.49
CA GLY A 31 20.14 1.29 18.81
C GLY A 31 20.32 -0.13 18.26
N VAL A 32 20.84 -0.25 17.02
CA VAL A 32 21.09 -1.55 16.39
C VAL A 32 22.23 -2.31 17.06
N TRP A 33 23.20 -1.60 17.64
CA TRP A 33 24.33 -2.23 18.32
C TRP A 33 23.95 -2.86 19.68
N PHE A 34 22.92 -2.34 20.36
CA PHE A 34 22.44 -2.93 21.62
C PHE A 34 21.49 -4.12 21.43
N ALA A 35 20.88 -4.29 20.25
CA ALA A 35 19.94 -5.38 19.98
C ALA A 35 20.62 -6.72 19.62
N THR A 36 21.94 -6.73 19.42
CA THR A 36 22.72 -7.94 19.06
C THR A 36 23.64 -8.41 20.20
N ALA A 37 23.25 -8.18 21.46
CA ALA A 37 23.86 -8.87 22.58
C ALA A 37 23.27 -10.30 22.68
N PRO A 38 24.07 -11.38 22.53
CA PRO A 38 23.58 -12.75 22.69
C PRO A 38 23.14 -12.96 24.14
N GLY A 39 21.83 -13.15 24.34
CA GLY A 39 21.26 -13.50 25.63
C GLY A 39 21.78 -14.87 26.10
N PRO A 40 21.97 -15.07 27.42
CA PRO A 40 22.41 -16.36 27.97
C PRO A 40 21.37 -17.44 27.67
N GLY A 41 21.82 -18.49 26.99
CA GLY A 41 20.98 -19.58 26.48
C GLY A 41 20.30 -20.39 27.59
N ASN A 42 18.98 -20.48 27.50
CA ASN A 42 18.22 -21.55 28.14
C ASN A 42 18.30 -22.81 27.28
N GLY A 43 19.16 -23.74 27.69
CA GLY A 43 19.14 -25.11 27.18
C GLY A 43 17.81 -25.76 27.53
N SER A 44 17.08 -26.20 26.51
CA SER A 44 15.97 -27.14 26.68
C SER A 44 16.27 -28.40 25.90
N ALA A 45 16.10 -29.50 26.63
CA ALA A 45 16.48 -30.85 26.33
C ALA A 45 16.03 -31.37 24.95
N ARG A 46 17.01 -31.96 24.28
CA ARG A 46 16.95 -33.15 23.43
C ARG A 46 15.84 -34.12 23.85
N GLU A 47 14.86 -34.32 22.97
CA GLU A 47 14.03 -35.53 22.93
C GLU A 47 14.26 -36.23 21.58
N GLU A 48 15.10 -37.27 21.62
CA GLU A 48 15.26 -38.25 20.56
C GLU A 48 13.93 -38.96 20.34
N ARG A 49 13.34 -38.83 19.15
CA ARG A 49 12.30 -39.75 18.69
C ARG A 49 12.78 -40.52 17.48
N ALA A 50 12.79 -41.83 17.67
CA ALA A 50 13.29 -42.87 16.81
C ALA A 50 12.71 -42.80 15.38
N THR A 51 13.60 -43.05 14.44
CA THR A 51 13.34 -43.44 13.06
C THR A 51 12.76 -44.86 13.01
N ASP A 52 11.58 -45.00 12.42
CA ASP A 52 11.04 -46.30 11.99
C ASP A 52 11.20 -46.45 10.46
N PRO A 53 11.53 -47.65 9.94
CA PRO A 53 11.84 -47.84 8.54
C PRO A 53 10.62 -48.20 7.67
N ALA A 54 10.66 -47.68 6.44
CA ALA A 54 10.16 -48.27 5.19
C ALA A 54 8.80 -49.02 5.21
N SER A 55 7.75 -48.35 4.71
CA SER A 55 6.56 -49.01 4.17
C SER A 55 6.39 -48.70 2.69
N ALA A 56 6.17 -49.76 1.91
CA ALA A 56 6.05 -49.80 0.46
C ALA A 56 4.84 -49.01 -0.10
N PRO A 57 4.86 -48.62 -1.39
CA PRO A 57 3.76 -47.88 -2.00
C PRO A 57 2.51 -48.77 -2.24
N PRO A 58 1.29 -48.32 -1.91
CA PRO A 58 0.07 -49.02 -2.29
C PRO A 58 -0.25 -48.82 -3.77
N LYS A 59 -0.76 -49.89 -4.40
CA LYS A 59 -1.24 -49.93 -5.78
C LYS A 59 -2.43 -48.97 -6.01
N PRO A 60 -2.60 -48.42 -7.23
CA PRO A 60 -3.73 -47.57 -7.58
C PRO A 60 -5.02 -48.40 -7.60
N THR A 61 -5.96 -48.06 -6.71
CA THR A 61 -7.32 -48.62 -6.69
C THR A 61 -8.24 -47.65 -7.42
N LYS A 62 -8.96 -48.15 -8.44
CA LYS A 62 -9.95 -47.41 -9.22
C LYS A 62 -11.04 -46.84 -8.30
N ALA A 63 -11.15 -45.52 -8.22
CA ALA A 63 -12.23 -44.85 -7.50
C ALA A 63 -13.49 -44.81 -8.37
N THR A 64 -14.48 -45.59 -7.96
CA THR A 64 -15.86 -45.51 -8.42
C THR A 64 -16.50 -44.22 -7.91
N VAL A 65 -17.07 -43.45 -8.83
CA VAL A 65 -17.87 -42.25 -8.56
C VAL A 65 -19.11 -42.64 -7.75
N ALA A 66 -19.15 -42.26 -6.47
CA ALA A 66 -20.37 -42.27 -5.68
C ALA A 66 -20.92 -40.84 -5.60
N ARG A 67 -22.01 -40.60 -6.36
CA ARG A 67 -22.91 -39.46 -6.17
C ARG A 67 -23.53 -39.57 -4.77
N GLY A 68 -23.41 -38.50 -3.99
CA GLY A 68 -24.05 -38.38 -2.70
C GLY A 68 -23.95 -36.96 -2.15
N PHE A 69 -24.48 -35.98 -2.89
CA PHE A 69 -24.56 -34.60 -2.42
C PHE A 69 -25.67 -34.50 -1.36
N LYS A 70 -25.28 -34.48 -0.07
CA LYS A 70 -26.18 -34.14 1.05
C LYS A 70 -26.23 -32.62 1.19
N PRO A 71 -27.40 -31.97 1.10
CA PRO A 71 -27.53 -30.57 1.45
C PRO A 71 -27.72 -30.47 2.97
N GLY A 72 -26.77 -29.86 3.68
CA GLY A 72 -26.98 -29.60 5.10
C GLY A 72 -25.75 -29.08 5.80
N SER A 73 -25.63 -27.76 5.90
CA SER A 73 -25.39 -27.00 7.14
C SER A 73 -24.89 -25.60 6.77
N ARG A 74 -25.82 -24.64 6.65
CA ARG A 74 -25.48 -23.22 6.72
C ARG A 74 -25.09 -22.93 8.17
N THR A 75 -23.81 -22.73 8.43
CA THR A 75 -23.34 -22.17 9.69
C THR A 75 -23.68 -20.67 9.67
N VAL A 76 -24.75 -20.29 10.34
CA VAL A 76 -25.06 -18.89 10.62
C VAL A 76 -24.06 -18.43 11.67
N VAL A 77 -23.06 -17.66 11.25
CA VAL A 77 -22.17 -16.95 12.17
C VAL A 77 -22.92 -15.71 12.64
N THR A 78 -23.62 -15.84 13.77
CA THR A 78 -24.20 -14.70 14.49
C THR A 78 -23.07 -13.98 15.20
N GLY A 79 -22.42 -13.04 14.50
CA GLY A 79 -21.43 -12.14 15.09
C GLY A 79 -22.10 -11.19 16.07
N ALA A 80 -21.58 -11.15 17.30
CA ALA A 80 -22.02 -10.25 18.36
C ALA A 80 -21.90 -8.78 17.93
N ALA A 81 -22.96 -8.00 18.20
CA ALA A 81 -23.00 -6.56 17.99
C ALA A 81 -21.85 -5.88 18.74
N ARG A 82 -21.00 -5.14 18.00
CA ARG A 82 -20.03 -4.23 18.59
C ARG A 82 -20.77 -3.03 19.22
N PRO A 83 -20.33 -2.53 20.39
CA PRO A 83 -20.88 -1.33 20.99
C PRO A 83 -20.63 -0.11 20.08
N ASN A 84 -21.71 0.62 19.89
CA ASN A 84 -21.83 1.89 19.18
C ASN A 84 -20.91 2.96 19.82
N PRO A 85 -19.94 3.57 19.11
CA PRO A 85 -19.23 4.72 19.65
C PRO A 85 -20.14 5.95 19.72
N SER A 86 -20.12 6.60 20.88
CA SER A 86 -20.91 7.78 21.26
C SER A 86 -20.87 8.94 20.25
N PRO A 87 -21.96 9.74 20.20
CA PRO A 87 -22.00 10.96 19.43
C PRO A 87 -21.29 12.11 20.15
N ALA A 88 -20.96 13.13 19.36
CA ALA A 88 -20.68 14.53 19.71
C ALA A 88 -19.21 14.96 19.84
N SER A 89 -18.78 15.71 18.84
CA SER A 89 -18.29 17.07 19.10
C SER A 89 -18.78 18.00 17.99
N ALA A 90 -19.84 18.75 18.27
CA ALA A 90 -20.26 19.88 17.46
C ALA A 90 -19.14 20.94 17.51
N ARG A 91 -18.51 21.20 16.37
CA ARG A 91 -17.65 22.38 16.22
C ARG A 91 -18.50 23.54 15.75
N THR A 92 -18.57 24.54 16.62
CA THR A 92 -19.10 25.88 16.41
C THR A 92 -18.57 26.47 15.10
N ALA A 93 -19.49 26.89 14.24
CA ALA A 93 -19.21 27.74 13.09
C ALA A 93 -18.73 29.11 13.61
N ALA A 94 -17.54 29.53 13.18
CA ALA A 94 -17.12 30.91 13.26
C ALA A 94 -17.29 31.52 11.86
N GLU A 95 -18.30 32.37 11.77
CA GLU A 95 -18.61 33.25 10.66
C GLU A 95 -17.49 34.29 10.51
N GLY A 96 -16.94 34.39 9.31
CA GLY A 96 -15.86 35.31 8.97
C GLY A 96 -15.76 35.45 7.46
N VAL A 97 -16.78 36.06 6.87
CA VAL A 97 -16.82 36.46 5.45
C VAL A 97 -15.87 37.64 5.26
N GLU A 98 -14.75 37.42 4.58
CA GLU A 98 -13.96 38.48 3.98
C GLU A 98 -13.89 38.25 2.46
N THR A 99 -14.83 38.90 1.77
CA THR A 99 -14.95 38.90 0.31
C THR A 99 -13.80 39.69 -0.30
N THR A 100 -12.79 39.00 -0.82
CA THR A 100 -11.73 39.59 -1.64
C THR A 100 -11.77 38.99 -3.04
N GLY A 101 -12.12 39.83 -4.03
CA GLY A 101 -11.62 39.82 -5.41
C GLY A 101 -12.06 38.68 -6.35
N PRO A 102 -12.47 38.99 -7.60
CA PRO A 102 -12.42 38.04 -8.70
C PRO A 102 -10.96 37.96 -9.18
N ASP A 103 -10.10 37.35 -8.38
CA ASP A 103 -8.82 36.84 -8.88
C ASP A 103 -9.08 35.49 -9.52
N ASP A 104 -8.54 35.29 -10.72
CA ASP A 104 -8.48 34.02 -11.45
C ASP A 104 -8.12 32.87 -10.49
N VAL A 105 -9.13 32.18 -9.97
CA VAL A 105 -8.95 30.89 -9.30
C VAL A 105 -8.59 29.93 -10.40
N GLN A 106 -7.30 29.88 -10.72
CA GLN A 106 -6.72 28.80 -11.49
C GLN A 106 -7.18 27.51 -10.79
N PRO A 107 -7.93 26.63 -11.48
CA PRO A 107 -8.35 25.36 -10.89
C PRO A 107 -7.12 24.70 -10.27
N PRO A 108 -7.21 24.13 -9.06
CA PRO A 108 -6.08 23.43 -8.47
C PRO A 108 -5.55 22.46 -9.52
N GLU A 109 -4.30 22.67 -9.94
CA GLU A 109 -3.70 21.84 -10.98
C GLU A 109 -3.74 20.41 -10.47
N THR A 110 -4.53 19.57 -11.14
CA THR A 110 -4.65 18.16 -10.76
C THR A 110 -3.24 17.58 -10.82
N PRO A 111 -2.71 17.07 -9.70
CA PRO A 111 -1.36 16.56 -9.66
C PRO A 111 -1.21 15.49 -10.74
N ALA A 112 -0.27 15.70 -11.66
CA ALA A 112 -0.08 14.80 -12.78
C ALA A 112 0.12 13.37 -12.25
N ALA A 113 -0.65 12.42 -12.79
CA ALA A 113 -0.51 11.01 -12.46
C ALA A 113 0.93 10.61 -12.79
N SER A 114 1.75 10.42 -11.77
CA SER A 114 3.11 9.94 -11.96
C SER A 114 3.00 8.55 -12.55
N GLY A 115 3.54 8.36 -13.75
CA GLY A 115 3.60 7.06 -14.38
C GLY A 115 4.31 6.05 -13.46
N PRO A 116 4.15 4.74 -13.72
CA PRO A 116 4.85 3.73 -12.95
C PRO A 116 6.36 4.02 -12.95
N VAL A 117 6.97 3.98 -11.77
CA VAL A 117 8.41 4.23 -11.59
C VAL A 117 9.12 2.91 -11.37
N ASP A 118 10.09 2.59 -12.23
CA ASP A 118 10.98 1.44 -12.02
C ASP A 118 12.04 1.79 -10.99
N LYS A 119 11.98 1.19 -9.80
CA LYS A 119 12.93 1.40 -8.70
C LYS A 119 14.15 0.45 -8.75
N ARG A 120 14.30 -0.38 -9.79
CA ARG A 120 15.44 -1.31 -9.90
C ARG A 120 16.76 -0.57 -10.05
N GLU A 121 17.80 -1.10 -9.41
CA GLU A 121 19.14 -0.53 -9.46
C GLU A 121 19.81 -0.89 -10.80
N GLY A 122 19.91 0.10 -11.70
CA GLY A 122 20.42 -0.08 -13.05
C GLY A 122 19.34 -0.56 -14.01
N SER A 123 18.71 0.37 -14.73
CA SER A 123 17.65 0.05 -15.70
C SER A 123 18.15 -0.98 -16.72
N PRO A 124 17.60 -2.21 -16.75
CA PRO A 124 18.00 -3.19 -17.74
C PRO A 124 17.62 -2.73 -19.15
N ALA A 125 18.29 -3.27 -20.17
CA ALA A 125 18.11 -2.84 -21.57
C ALA A 125 16.67 -3.00 -22.09
N ASP A 126 15.86 -3.83 -21.44
CA ASP A 126 14.47 -4.11 -21.74
C ASP A 126 13.46 -3.28 -20.92
N SER A 127 13.92 -2.35 -20.07
CA SER A 127 13.07 -1.54 -19.19
C SER A 127 11.92 -0.87 -19.95
N ALA A 128 12.17 -0.30 -21.13
CA ALA A 128 11.13 0.36 -21.91
C ALA A 128 10.00 -0.61 -22.35
N ALA A 129 10.35 -1.85 -22.71
CA ALA A 129 9.36 -2.86 -23.11
C ALA A 129 8.56 -3.38 -21.91
N ILE A 130 9.22 -3.56 -20.76
CA ILE A 130 8.58 -3.92 -19.49
C ILE A 130 7.58 -2.83 -19.08
N MET A 131 8.02 -1.56 -19.10
CA MET A 131 7.19 -0.42 -18.70
C MET A 131 5.99 -0.23 -19.64
N ALA A 132 6.16 -0.44 -20.94
CA ALA A 132 5.04 -0.38 -21.89
C ALA A 132 3.98 -1.46 -21.62
N LYS A 133 4.40 -2.72 -21.38
CA LYS A 133 3.49 -3.81 -21.00
C LYS A 133 2.80 -3.54 -19.66
N LEU A 134 3.55 -3.02 -18.71
CA LEU A 134 3.05 -2.68 -17.38
C LEU A 134 1.96 -1.58 -17.49
N GLN A 135 2.23 -0.52 -18.26
CA GLN A 135 1.26 0.55 -18.53
C GLN A 135 -0.01 0.01 -19.19
N GLU A 136 0.09 -0.92 -20.15
CA GLU A 136 -1.09 -1.56 -20.76
C GLU A 136 -1.94 -2.31 -19.73
N LYS A 137 -1.31 -3.06 -18.82
CA LYS A 137 -2.02 -3.79 -17.75
C LYS A 137 -2.66 -2.84 -16.74
N ILE A 138 -1.93 -1.80 -16.32
CA ILE A 138 -2.45 -0.76 -15.41
C ILE A 138 -3.65 -0.04 -16.04
N ALA A 139 -3.61 0.27 -17.33
CA ALA A 139 -4.71 0.92 -18.03
C ALA A 139 -6.00 0.08 -17.98
N LYS A 140 -5.88 -1.26 -18.11
CA LYS A 140 -7.01 -2.19 -17.96
C LYS A 140 -7.51 -2.31 -16.54
N LEU A 141 -6.63 -2.15 -15.56
CA LEU A 141 -6.94 -2.26 -14.13
C LEU A 141 -7.60 -0.98 -13.57
N ARG A 142 -7.33 0.18 -14.20
CA ARG A 142 -7.78 1.48 -13.73
C ARG A 142 -9.29 1.55 -13.44
N PRO A 143 -10.22 1.05 -14.29
CA PRO A 143 -11.65 1.08 -14.00
C PRO A 143 -12.01 0.37 -12.69
N ASP A 144 -11.47 -0.83 -12.47
CA ASP A 144 -11.76 -1.66 -11.29
C ASP A 144 -11.22 -1.02 -10.01
N ILE A 145 -9.98 -0.51 -10.07
CA ILE A 145 -9.38 0.28 -8.99
C ILE A 145 -10.28 1.46 -8.63
N SER A 146 -10.81 2.14 -9.62
CA SER A 146 -11.56 3.36 -9.38
C SER A 146 -12.96 3.12 -8.85
N GLU A 147 -13.59 2.02 -9.23
CA GLU A 147 -14.80 1.53 -8.57
C GLU A 147 -14.54 1.26 -7.08
N CYS A 148 -13.39 0.64 -6.76
CA CYS A 148 -13.01 0.45 -5.36
C CYS A 148 -12.93 1.78 -4.61
N ILE A 149 -12.19 2.75 -5.15
CA ILE A 149 -12.00 4.08 -4.53
C ILE A 149 -13.31 4.83 -4.36
N GLY A 150 -14.20 4.79 -5.35
CA GLY A 150 -15.50 5.46 -5.27
C GLY A 150 -16.25 5.05 -4.00
N GLY A 151 -16.24 3.75 -3.67
CA GLY A 151 -16.81 3.24 -2.42
C GLY A 151 -16.09 3.70 -1.15
N TRP A 152 -14.82 4.13 -1.22
CA TRP A 152 -14.08 4.63 -0.06
C TRP A 152 -14.53 6.04 0.31
N MET A 153 -14.66 6.90 -0.70
CA MET A 153 -15.10 8.27 -0.56
C MET A 153 -16.51 8.38 0.03
N GLU A 154 -17.38 7.41 -0.28
CA GLU A 154 -18.71 7.31 0.33
C GLU A 154 -18.68 6.94 1.81
N LEU A 155 -17.69 6.16 2.24
CA LEU A 155 -17.54 5.70 3.62
C LEU A 155 -16.83 6.73 4.50
N ASP A 156 -15.79 7.37 3.99
CA ASP A 156 -15.01 8.39 4.70
C ASP A 156 -14.50 9.47 3.72
N PRO A 157 -15.20 10.61 3.62
CA PRO A 157 -14.75 11.74 2.81
C PRO A 157 -13.43 12.34 3.28
N GLY A 158 -12.98 12.05 4.51
CA GLY A 158 -11.67 12.48 5.02
C GLY A 158 -10.50 11.81 4.32
N LEU A 159 -10.75 10.72 3.58
CA LEU A 159 -9.78 10.05 2.71
C LEU A 159 -9.67 10.70 1.32
N ALA A 160 -10.35 11.83 1.08
CA ALA A 160 -10.16 12.63 -0.12
C ALA A 160 -8.70 13.06 -0.24
N GLY A 161 -8.10 12.89 -1.41
CA GLY A 161 -6.71 13.25 -1.66
C GLY A 161 -6.00 12.29 -2.61
N GLU A 162 -4.68 12.27 -2.50
CA GLU A 162 -3.83 11.34 -3.23
C GLU A 162 -3.63 10.05 -2.43
N VAL A 163 -3.86 8.92 -3.09
CA VAL A 163 -3.53 7.60 -2.57
C VAL A 163 -2.49 6.97 -3.48
N GLU A 164 -1.39 6.55 -2.90
CA GLU A 164 -0.35 5.78 -3.57
C GLU A 164 -0.57 4.29 -3.29
N ILE A 165 -0.60 3.51 -4.35
CA ILE A 165 -0.77 2.06 -4.30
C ILE A 165 0.54 1.45 -4.79
N GLY A 166 1.20 0.70 -3.92
CA GLY A 166 2.40 -0.04 -4.24
C GLY A 166 2.12 -1.52 -4.43
N PHE A 167 2.78 -2.15 -5.39
CA PHE A 167 2.82 -3.61 -5.48
C PHE A 167 4.14 -4.12 -6.02
N GLN A 168 4.50 -5.33 -5.59
CA GLN A 168 5.68 -6.06 -6.04
C GLN A 168 5.26 -7.18 -6.99
N LEU A 169 5.94 -7.22 -8.13
CA LEU A 169 5.85 -8.27 -9.12
C LEU A 169 7.16 -9.06 -9.11
N GLU A 170 7.07 -10.38 -9.11
CA GLU A 170 8.19 -11.28 -9.36
C GLU A 170 7.91 -12.13 -10.61
N HIS A 171 8.81 -13.06 -10.93
CA HIS A 171 8.66 -13.94 -12.10
C HIS A 171 7.35 -14.75 -12.12
N ASP A 172 6.81 -15.09 -10.94
CA ASP A 172 5.57 -15.83 -10.74
C ASP A 172 4.31 -14.93 -10.76
N GLY A 173 4.47 -13.61 -10.87
CA GLY A 173 3.40 -12.62 -10.85
C GLY A 173 3.37 -11.76 -9.58
N LEU A 174 2.18 -11.34 -9.17
CA LEU A 174 1.99 -10.46 -8.01
C LEU A 174 2.32 -11.16 -6.70
N THR A 175 3.26 -10.63 -5.94
CA THR A 175 3.65 -11.17 -4.62
C THR A 175 3.09 -10.36 -3.47
N GLN A 176 3.10 -9.03 -3.58
CA GLN A 176 2.61 -8.14 -2.53
C GLN A 176 1.89 -6.93 -3.12
N ALA A 177 0.84 -6.46 -2.46
CA ALA A 177 0.18 -5.19 -2.74
C ALA A 177 -0.09 -4.45 -1.42
N TRP A 178 0.08 -3.13 -1.44
CA TRP A 178 -0.12 -2.26 -0.28
C TRP A 178 -0.59 -0.87 -0.70
N VAL A 179 -1.07 -0.11 0.28
CA VAL A 179 -1.35 1.33 0.14
C VAL A 179 -0.24 2.06 0.88
N GLU A 180 0.46 2.93 0.19
CA GLU A 180 1.58 3.73 0.72
C GLU A 180 1.01 4.91 1.53
N ASP A 181 1.69 5.25 2.63
CA ASP A 181 1.38 6.35 3.56
C ASP A 181 0.01 6.39 4.27
N HIS A 182 -0.89 5.42 4.02
CA HIS A 182 -2.20 5.37 4.67
C HIS A 182 -2.41 4.07 5.45
N SER A 183 -1.95 4.04 6.70
CA SER A 183 -2.17 2.89 7.62
C SER A 183 -3.61 2.82 8.17
N ASP A 184 -4.34 3.91 8.05
CA ASP A 184 -5.69 4.16 8.52
C ASP A 184 -6.78 3.80 7.50
N VAL A 185 -6.41 3.42 6.27
CA VAL A 185 -7.38 2.95 5.26
C VAL A 185 -8.15 1.73 5.81
N PRO A 186 -9.50 1.78 5.82
CA PRO A 186 -10.30 0.66 6.32
C PRO A 186 -10.02 -0.65 5.56
N PHE A 187 -10.27 -1.77 6.22
CA PHE A 187 -9.96 -3.10 5.65
C PHE A 187 -10.69 -3.38 4.32
N GLY A 188 -11.96 -2.99 4.20
CA GLY A 188 -12.77 -3.22 3.00
C GLY A 188 -12.14 -2.60 1.75
N PRO A 189 -11.91 -1.29 1.75
CA PRO A 189 -11.08 -0.58 0.80
C PRO A 189 -9.81 -1.32 0.34
N ARG A 190 -8.90 -1.60 1.26
CA ARG A 190 -7.63 -2.30 0.97
C ARG A 190 -7.85 -3.66 0.30
N SER A 191 -8.87 -4.39 0.72
CA SER A 191 -9.22 -5.70 0.15
C SER A 191 -9.72 -5.59 -1.28
N CYS A 192 -10.47 -4.53 -1.61
CA CYS A 192 -10.96 -4.28 -2.95
C CYS A 192 -9.79 -4.08 -3.93
N PHE A 193 -8.79 -3.25 -3.57
CA PHE A 193 -7.58 -3.10 -4.38
C PHE A 193 -6.79 -4.38 -4.51
N GLY A 194 -6.56 -5.09 -3.41
CA GLY A 194 -5.86 -6.36 -3.45
C GLY A 194 -6.53 -7.34 -4.42
N ALA A 195 -7.87 -7.39 -4.42
CA ALA A 195 -8.64 -8.22 -5.35
C ALA A 195 -8.53 -7.75 -6.81
N ALA A 196 -8.64 -6.45 -7.07
CA ALA A 196 -8.50 -5.89 -8.41
C ALA A 196 -7.11 -6.19 -8.99
N ILE A 197 -6.04 -5.88 -8.24
CA ILE A 197 -4.66 -6.13 -8.68
C ILE A 197 -4.45 -7.65 -8.85
N ALA A 198 -4.91 -8.50 -7.94
CA ALA A 198 -4.75 -9.95 -8.06
C ALA A 198 -5.55 -10.58 -9.22
N ALA A 199 -6.60 -9.93 -9.71
CA ALA A 199 -7.38 -10.41 -10.85
C ALA A 199 -6.67 -10.20 -12.19
N ALA A 200 -5.73 -9.24 -12.26
CA ALA A 200 -4.91 -9.05 -13.44
C ALA A 200 -3.87 -10.17 -13.57
N ASP A 201 -3.68 -10.66 -14.79
CA ASP A 201 -2.59 -11.57 -15.09
C ASP A 201 -1.28 -10.76 -15.17
N TRP A 202 -0.35 -10.99 -14.26
CA TRP A 202 0.96 -10.32 -14.23
C TRP A 202 2.07 -11.17 -14.85
N SER A 203 1.75 -12.34 -15.38
CA SER A 203 2.76 -13.21 -15.99
C SER A 203 3.40 -12.52 -17.20
N GLY A 204 4.72 -12.68 -17.33
CA GLY A 204 5.50 -12.16 -18.46
C GLY A 204 5.70 -10.64 -18.50
N VAL A 205 5.45 -9.93 -17.39
CA VAL A 205 5.79 -8.50 -17.25
C VAL A 205 7.30 -8.30 -17.09
N GLY A 206 7.97 -9.12 -16.29
CA GLY A 206 9.43 -9.12 -16.13
C GLY A 206 9.94 -10.40 -15.47
N GLU A 207 11.22 -10.72 -15.67
CA GLU A 207 11.88 -11.86 -15.02
C GLU A 207 12.45 -11.49 -13.63
N GLU A 208 12.72 -10.20 -13.42
CA GLU A 208 13.27 -9.67 -12.18
C GLU A 208 12.18 -9.06 -11.29
N PRO A 209 12.40 -9.01 -9.96
CA PRO A 209 11.51 -8.31 -9.05
C PRO A 209 11.33 -6.85 -9.44
N LEU A 210 10.08 -6.42 -9.61
CA LEU A 210 9.70 -5.07 -9.97
C LEU A 210 8.76 -4.51 -8.92
N GLU A 211 9.13 -3.39 -8.31
CA GLU A 211 8.24 -2.60 -7.46
C GLU A 211 7.59 -1.51 -8.30
N VAL A 212 6.27 -1.44 -8.24
CA VAL A 212 5.45 -0.47 -8.98
C VAL A 212 4.64 0.33 -7.98
N THR A 213 4.81 1.65 -8.00
CA THR A 213 3.94 2.58 -7.27
C THR A 213 3.05 3.32 -8.28
N LEU A 214 1.75 3.35 -8.00
CA LEU A 214 0.74 4.07 -8.78
C LEU A 214 0.09 5.13 -7.89
N ARG A 215 0.08 6.38 -8.35
CA ARG A 215 -0.58 7.47 -7.65
C ARG A 215 -1.95 7.73 -8.25
N PHE A 216 -2.96 7.75 -7.41
CA PHE A 216 -4.33 8.07 -7.79
C PHE A 216 -4.79 9.27 -6.98
N GLY A 217 -5.26 10.32 -7.66
CA GLY A 217 -5.84 11.50 -7.03
C GLY A 217 -7.36 11.45 -7.11
N PHE A 218 -8.03 11.80 -6.00
CA PHE A 218 -9.48 11.90 -5.95
C PHE A 218 -9.87 13.22 -5.33
N SER A 219 -10.75 13.94 -6.02
CA SER A 219 -11.36 15.16 -5.50
C SER A 219 -12.79 14.83 -5.07
N ALA A 220 -13.20 15.32 -3.90
CA ALA A 220 -14.58 15.19 -3.44
C ALA A 220 -15.60 15.79 -4.44
N ASP A 221 -15.15 16.77 -5.24
CA ASP A 221 -15.96 17.45 -6.24
C ASP A 221 -16.10 16.68 -7.56
N ASP A 222 -15.29 15.64 -7.79
CA ASP A 222 -15.37 14.78 -8.97
C ASP A 222 -15.01 13.33 -8.63
N PRO A 223 -15.90 12.58 -7.94
CA PRO A 223 -15.64 11.20 -7.52
C PRO A 223 -15.54 10.23 -8.70
N THR A 224 -16.05 10.63 -9.88
CA THR A 224 -15.92 9.90 -11.15
C THR A 224 -14.73 10.37 -11.98
N GLY A 225 -14.09 11.46 -11.56
CA GLY A 225 -13.02 12.18 -12.21
C GLY A 225 -11.70 11.47 -12.12
N LEU A 226 -11.64 10.24 -12.64
CA LEU A 226 -10.40 9.64 -13.07
C LEU A 226 -9.99 10.32 -14.37
N GLY A 227 -9.75 11.63 -14.29
CA GLY A 227 -8.98 12.31 -15.29
C GLY A 227 -7.65 11.58 -15.33
N ALA A 228 -7.49 10.71 -16.33
CA ALA A 228 -6.18 10.32 -16.78
C ALA A 228 -5.48 11.63 -17.07
N VAL A 229 -4.62 12.08 -16.16
CA VAL A 229 -3.64 13.06 -16.55
C VAL A 229 -2.73 12.25 -17.45
N ASP A 230 -3.03 12.26 -18.75
CA ASP A 230 -2.10 11.88 -19.80
C ASP A 230 -0.96 12.89 -19.72
N GLY A 231 -0.13 12.74 -18.69
CA GLY A 231 1.16 13.38 -18.60
C GLY A 231 1.98 12.74 -19.71
N GLU A 232 1.94 13.36 -20.89
CA GLU A 232 2.93 13.16 -21.92
C GLU A 232 4.29 13.18 -21.21
N PRO A 233 5.09 12.09 -21.29
CA PRO A 233 6.37 12.05 -20.60
C PRO A 233 7.22 13.20 -21.14
N GLY A 234 7.44 14.21 -20.30
CA GLY A 234 8.32 15.31 -20.62
C GLY A 234 9.72 14.77 -20.98
N PRO A 235 10.40 15.39 -21.96
CA PRO A 235 11.69 14.91 -22.46
C PRO A 235 12.79 14.85 -21.40
#